data_AF-A0A7C7VPH4-F1
#
_entry.id   AF-A0A7C7VPH4-F1
#
_cell.length_a   1.000
_cell.length_b   1.000
_cell.length_c   1.000
_cell.angle_alpha   90.00
_cell.angle_beta   90.00
_cell.angle_gamma   90.00
#
_symmetry.space_group_name_H-M   'P 1'
#
loop_
_entity.id
_entity.type
_entity.pdbx_description
1 polymer ?
#
loop_
_entity_poly.entity_id
_entity_poly.type
_entity_poly.pdbx_seq_one_letter_code
_entity_poly.pdbx_strand_id
1 'polypeptide(L)'
;MSEKKPTEILAEIKAGLESADLKGRLENVQALALLNFSSEALFLKLTELLKTESDTELCDAIEKTLNSPIHQKIAMRFDKENLASSLEEDAELDLSKIEQALTQGNVEERLAGISELSLAGESNAKILDQLERMAIKDRSKRVRVSALEALDLPANVEIFKARSKITVFTRSILVQEINLWKNEGILDESTAKILEKRYSFDFEKDAESELKYASVSPKKPSVPPKKTAKAVEPLSKEKRSWAQALFSESSIKIALYLGAFFVIAAAMIFAAIIKELRLPILFLSTLVFGGTSLAIKKRLPQPSFALFIIFSVFLPINFAVLLDTLNLHGRATSVYWMSVFALTTLVWVFAIYFFSSRF
;
A
#
# COMPACT_ATOMS: atom_id res chain seq x y z
N MET A 1 -43.07 -18.48 -13.07
CA MET A 1 -42.03 -19.05 -12.20
C MET A 1 -42.00 -18.21 -10.94
N SER A 2 -42.31 -18.78 -9.78
CA SER A 2 -42.27 -18.04 -8.52
C SER A 2 -40.84 -17.54 -8.27
N GLU A 3 -40.65 -16.24 -8.04
CA GLU A 3 -39.37 -15.64 -7.65
C GLU A 3 -39.03 -16.03 -6.20
N LYS A 4 -38.79 -17.32 -5.95
CA LYS A 4 -38.23 -17.78 -4.67
C LYS A 4 -36.83 -17.18 -4.53
N LYS A 5 -36.50 -16.68 -3.34
CA LYS A 5 -35.16 -16.14 -3.08
C LYS A 5 -34.13 -17.29 -3.11
N PRO A 6 -32.88 -17.05 -3.54
CA PRO A 6 -31.83 -18.07 -3.54
C PRO A 6 -31.68 -18.81 -2.20
N THR A 7 -31.82 -18.10 -1.08
CA THR A 7 -31.75 -18.67 0.27
C THR A 7 -32.88 -19.67 0.56
N GLU A 8 -34.09 -19.41 0.05
CA GLU A 8 -35.24 -20.30 0.23
C GLU A 8 -35.06 -21.58 -0.59
N ILE A 9 -34.54 -21.46 -1.81
CA ILE A 9 -34.23 -22.60 -2.69
C ILE A 9 -33.17 -23.49 -2.04
N LEU A 10 -32.09 -22.92 -1.49
CA LEU A 10 -31.05 -23.71 -0.80
C LEU A 10 -31.57 -24.37 0.47
N ALA A 11 -32.47 -23.73 1.21
CA ALA A 11 -33.08 -24.31 2.40
C ALA A 11 -34.00 -25.49 2.07
N GLU A 12 -34.78 -25.38 0.99
CA GLU A 12 -35.64 -26.45 0.47
C GLU A 12 -34.81 -27.65 -0.01
N ILE A 13 -33.73 -27.40 -0.76
CA ILE A 13 -32.78 -28.45 -1.18
C ILE A 13 -32.16 -29.13 0.03
N LYS A 14 -31.71 -28.35 1.03
CA LYS A 14 -31.11 -28.91 2.25
C LYS A 14 -32.10 -29.83 2.98
N ALA A 15 -33.34 -29.40 3.16
CA ALA A 15 -34.39 -30.22 3.77
C ALA A 15 -34.68 -31.49 2.94
N GLY A 16 -34.65 -31.38 1.61
CA GLY A 16 -34.80 -32.51 0.70
C GLY A 16 -33.65 -33.54 0.79
N LEU A 17 -32.42 -33.08 0.99
CA LEU A 17 -31.25 -33.95 1.22
C LEU A 17 -31.31 -34.71 2.56
N GLU A 18 -32.06 -34.20 3.53
CA GLU A 18 -32.29 -34.86 4.83
C GLU A 18 -33.48 -35.84 4.80
N SER A 19 -34.22 -35.91 3.69
CA SER A 19 -35.34 -36.83 3.56
C SER A 19 -34.88 -38.30 3.53
N ALA A 20 -35.70 -39.19 4.10
CA ALA A 20 -35.44 -40.64 4.06
C ALA A 20 -35.65 -41.25 2.66
N ASP A 21 -36.32 -40.52 1.76
CA ASP A 21 -36.59 -40.98 0.40
C ASP A 21 -35.37 -40.79 -0.49
N LEU A 22 -34.84 -41.89 -1.02
CA LEU A 22 -33.70 -41.88 -1.93
C LEU A 22 -33.99 -41.09 -3.21
N LYS A 23 -35.20 -41.23 -3.75
CA LYS A 23 -35.60 -40.52 -4.96
C LYS A 23 -35.64 -39.01 -4.73
N GLY A 24 -36.25 -38.58 -3.62
CA GLY A 24 -36.23 -37.18 -3.20
C GLY A 24 -34.82 -36.62 -3.04
N ARG A 25 -33.90 -37.36 -2.41
CA ARG A 25 -32.49 -36.92 -2.29
C ARG A 25 -31.81 -36.77 -3.65
N LEU A 26 -31.98 -37.74 -4.54
CA LEU A 26 -31.41 -37.70 -5.89
C LEU A 26 -31.93 -36.49 -6.70
N GLU A 27 -33.23 -36.22 -6.66
CA GLU A 27 -33.84 -35.06 -7.32
C GLU A 27 -33.27 -33.73 -6.78
N ASN A 28 -33.03 -33.64 -5.46
CA ASN A 28 -32.46 -32.44 -4.85
C ASN A 28 -30.97 -32.25 -5.19
N VAL A 29 -30.17 -33.33 -5.28
CA VAL A 29 -28.78 -33.26 -5.75
C VAL A 29 -28.73 -32.79 -7.21
N GLN A 30 -29.59 -33.33 -8.07
CA GLN A 30 -29.67 -32.92 -9.48
C GLN A 30 -30.14 -31.47 -9.62
N ALA A 31 -31.11 -31.05 -8.82
CA ALA A 31 -31.56 -29.65 -8.78
C ALA A 31 -30.42 -28.73 -8.38
N LEU A 32 -29.63 -29.10 -7.37
CA LEU A 32 -28.46 -28.33 -6.93
C LEU A 32 -27.39 -28.22 -8.01
N ALA A 33 -27.17 -29.28 -8.82
CA ALA A 33 -26.22 -29.26 -9.93
C ALA A 33 -26.60 -28.27 -11.05
N LEU A 34 -27.88 -27.92 -11.18
CA LEU A 34 -28.36 -26.94 -12.15
C LEU A 34 -28.28 -25.49 -11.65
N LEU A 35 -28.00 -25.27 -10.36
CA LEU A 35 -27.91 -23.94 -9.78
C LEU A 35 -26.53 -23.32 -9.98
N ASN A 36 -26.52 -22.01 -10.26
CA ASN A 36 -25.29 -21.22 -10.34
C ASN A 36 -24.80 -20.69 -8.98
N PHE A 37 -25.35 -21.21 -7.88
CA PHE A 37 -25.01 -20.82 -6.50
C PHE A 37 -25.16 -22.02 -5.56
N SER A 38 -24.38 -22.04 -4.48
CA SER A 38 -24.43 -23.04 -3.41
C SER A 38 -23.97 -22.43 -2.09
N SER A 39 -24.13 -23.17 -0.99
CA SER A 39 -23.66 -22.77 0.35
C SER A 39 -22.65 -23.78 0.90
N GLU A 40 -21.81 -23.32 1.82
CA GLU A 40 -20.83 -24.17 2.51
C GLU A 40 -21.50 -25.30 3.31
N ALA A 41 -22.65 -25.00 3.94
CA ALA A 41 -23.43 -26.00 4.66
C ALA A 41 -23.91 -27.15 3.76
N LEU A 42 -24.27 -26.85 2.49
CA LEU A 42 -24.65 -27.87 1.53
C LEU A 42 -23.44 -28.66 1.04
N PHE A 43 -22.30 -28.00 0.79
CA PHE A 43 -21.06 -28.67 0.45
C PHE A 43 -20.66 -29.71 1.51
N LEU A 44 -20.63 -29.30 2.79
CA LEU A 44 -20.33 -30.21 3.90
C LEU A 44 -21.33 -31.35 4.00
N LYS A 45 -22.62 -31.07 3.80
CA LYS A 45 -23.66 -32.10 3.85
C LYS A 45 -23.51 -33.12 2.73
N LEU A 46 -23.17 -32.68 1.51
CA LEU A 46 -22.89 -33.57 0.39
C LEU A 46 -21.64 -34.43 0.65
N THR A 47 -20.57 -33.85 1.19
CA THR A 47 -19.36 -34.61 1.57
C THR A 47 -19.64 -35.61 2.69
N GLU A 48 -20.48 -35.27 3.66
CA GLU A 48 -20.95 -36.20 4.70
C GLU A 48 -21.76 -37.35 4.08
N LEU A 49 -22.75 -37.02 3.24
CA LEU A 49 -23.58 -38.02 2.56
C LEU A 49 -22.73 -38.97 1.71
N LEU A 50 -21.72 -38.47 0.99
CA LEU A 50 -20.81 -39.29 0.19
C LEU A 50 -20.03 -40.31 1.04
N LYS A 51 -19.78 -40.03 2.33
CA LYS A 51 -19.10 -40.95 3.24
C LYS A 51 -20.03 -41.98 3.86
N THR A 52 -21.30 -41.64 4.06
CA THR A 52 -22.27 -42.47 4.80
C THR A 52 -23.20 -43.28 3.90
N GLU A 53 -23.43 -42.83 2.68
CA GLU A 53 -24.40 -43.41 1.76
C GLU A 53 -23.83 -44.62 1.01
N SER A 54 -24.68 -45.63 0.80
CA SER A 54 -24.30 -46.88 0.12
C SER A 54 -24.87 -46.99 -1.29
N ASP A 55 -25.85 -46.16 -1.63
CA ASP A 55 -26.45 -46.14 -2.96
C ASP A 55 -25.51 -45.53 -4.00
N THR A 56 -25.20 -46.31 -5.04
CA THR A 56 -24.21 -45.93 -6.06
C THR A 56 -24.71 -44.78 -6.94
N GLU A 57 -26.00 -44.73 -7.26
CA GLU A 57 -26.54 -43.68 -8.14
C GLU A 57 -26.52 -42.31 -7.44
N LEU A 58 -26.87 -42.28 -6.15
CA LEU A 58 -26.80 -41.07 -5.35
C LEU A 58 -25.36 -40.62 -5.14
N CYS A 59 -24.42 -41.54 -4.87
CA CYS A 59 -23.00 -41.23 -4.74
C CYS A 59 -22.42 -40.63 -6.04
N ASP A 60 -22.72 -41.20 -7.20
CA ASP A 60 -22.28 -40.68 -8.51
C ASP A 60 -22.84 -39.27 -8.76
N ALA A 61 -24.11 -39.03 -8.42
CA ALA A 61 -24.73 -37.72 -8.55
C ALA A 61 -24.10 -36.67 -7.62
N ILE A 62 -23.77 -37.06 -6.39
CA ILE A 62 -23.09 -36.20 -5.42
C ILE A 62 -21.67 -35.86 -5.89
N GLU A 63 -20.90 -36.85 -6.33
CA GLU A 63 -19.53 -36.63 -6.82
C GLU A 63 -19.51 -35.69 -8.03
N LYS A 64 -20.41 -35.91 -8.99
CA LYS A 64 -20.58 -35.01 -10.14
C LYS A 64 -20.93 -33.57 -9.70
N THR A 65 -21.75 -33.43 -8.67
CA THR A 65 -22.16 -32.12 -8.14
C THR A 65 -21.02 -31.42 -7.39
N LEU A 66 -20.25 -32.16 -6.59
CA LEU A 66 -19.06 -31.66 -5.88
C LEU A 66 -17.94 -31.24 -6.85
N ASN A 67 -17.84 -31.89 -8.00
CA ASN A 67 -16.92 -31.54 -9.07
C ASN A 67 -17.37 -30.33 -9.92
N SER A 68 -18.52 -29.71 -9.62
CA SER A 68 -18.95 -28.51 -10.32
C SER A 68 -18.04 -27.30 -9.97
N PRO A 69 -17.87 -26.32 -10.87
CA PRO A 69 -16.98 -25.17 -10.63
C PRO A 69 -17.31 -24.36 -9.35
N ILE A 70 -18.58 -24.41 -8.90
CA ILE A 70 -19.03 -23.69 -7.71
C ILE A 70 -18.57 -24.41 -6.45
N HIS A 71 -18.75 -25.73 -6.38
CA HIS A 71 -18.32 -26.53 -5.25
C HIS A 71 -16.79 -26.64 -5.20
N GLN A 72 -16.08 -26.68 -6.33
CA GLN A 72 -14.62 -26.56 -6.35
C GLN A 72 -14.13 -25.23 -5.76
N LYS A 73 -14.82 -24.11 -6.02
CA LYS A 73 -14.49 -22.82 -5.40
C LYS A 73 -14.75 -22.81 -3.89
N ILE A 74 -15.79 -23.51 -3.42
CA ILE A 74 -16.07 -23.65 -1.98
C ILE A 74 -15.03 -24.57 -1.33
N ALA A 75 -14.71 -25.70 -1.95
CA ALA A 75 -13.66 -26.63 -1.51
C ALA A 75 -12.31 -25.93 -1.35
N MET A 76 -11.89 -25.11 -2.32
CA MET A 76 -10.65 -24.33 -2.21
C MET A 76 -10.64 -23.33 -1.05
N ARG A 77 -11.81 -22.81 -0.64
CA ARG A 77 -11.91 -21.96 0.56
C ARG A 77 -11.80 -22.80 1.82
N PHE A 78 -12.45 -23.96 1.84
CA PHE A 78 -12.42 -24.90 2.95
C PHE A 78 -11.02 -25.48 3.17
N ASP A 79 -10.33 -25.89 2.10
CA ASP A 79 -8.93 -26.33 2.18
C ASP A 79 -8.04 -25.19 2.66
N LYS A 80 -8.32 -23.93 2.33
CA LYS A 80 -7.53 -22.81 2.84
C LYS A 80 -7.77 -22.52 4.32
N GLU A 81 -8.99 -22.71 4.81
CA GLU A 81 -9.34 -22.52 6.24
C GLU A 81 -8.92 -23.73 7.09
N ASN A 82 -9.10 -24.95 6.58
CA ASN A 82 -8.60 -26.16 7.22
C ASN A 82 -7.09 -26.28 7.13
N LEU A 83 -6.42 -25.85 6.06
CA LEU A 83 -4.96 -25.76 6.05
C LEU A 83 -4.49 -24.72 7.08
N ALA A 84 -5.27 -23.67 7.34
CA ALA A 84 -4.96 -22.73 8.42
C ALA A 84 -5.18 -23.33 9.83
N SER A 85 -6.10 -24.28 10.01
CA SER A 85 -6.35 -24.93 11.31
C SER A 85 -5.57 -26.24 11.52
N SER A 86 -5.26 -27.00 10.47
CA SER A 86 -4.48 -28.24 10.54
C SER A 86 -2.98 -27.98 10.60
N LEU A 87 -2.52 -26.82 10.12
CA LEU A 87 -1.18 -26.31 10.43
C LEU A 87 -1.02 -25.90 11.90
N GLU A 88 -2.09 -25.89 12.71
CA GLU A 88 -2.00 -25.63 14.16
C GLU A 88 -1.88 -26.91 15.02
N GLU A 89 -2.20 -28.11 14.52
CA GLU A 89 -2.38 -29.29 15.40
C GLU A 89 -1.32 -30.40 15.26
N ASP A 90 -0.70 -30.63 14.10
CA ASP A 90 0.18 -31.82 13.89
C ASP A 90 1.69 -31.51 13.80
N ALA A 91 2.08 -30.23 13.89
CA ALA A 91 3.47 -29.76 13.88
C ALA A 91 3.86 -29.07 15.21
N GLU A 92 3.30 -29.53 16.33
CA GLU A 92 3.69 -29.10 17.68
C GLU A 92 5.06 -29.70 18.09
N LEU A 93 6.02 -29.65 17.17
CA LEU A 93 7.43 -29.91 17.41
C LEU A 93 8.02 -28.62 18.01
N ASP A 94 7.84 -28.45 19.32
CA ASP A 94 8.53 -27.49 20.20
C ASP A 94 8.71 -26.02 19.71
N LEU A 95 7.95 -25.56 18.72
CA LEU A 95 7.96 -24.15 18.28
C LEU A 95 7.62 -23.21 19.44
N SER A 96 6.83 -23.67 20.42
CA SER A 96 6.55 -22.96 21.66
C SER A 96 7.80 -22.79 22.54
N LYS A 97 8.67 -23.81 22.63
CA LYS A 97 9.96 -23.70 23.34
C LYS A 97 10.93 -22.77 22.60
N ILE A 98 10.98 -22.84 21.28
CA ILE A 98 11.77 -21.91 20.46
C ILE A 98 11.27 -20.48 20.66
N GLU A 99 9.95 -20.24 20.58
CA GLU A 99 9.35 -18.92 20.83
C GLU A 99 9.67 -18.40 22.24
N GLN A 100 9.60 -19.27 23.25
CA GLN A 100 9.96 -18.92 24.63
C GLN A 100 11.45 -18.56 24.75
N ALA A 101 12.34 -19.35 24.15
CA ALA A 101 13.78 -19.11 24.15
C ALA A 101 14.12 -17.77 23.46
N LEU A 102 13.46 -17.45 22.34
CA LEU A 102 13.66 -16.18 21.61
C LEU A 102 13.12 -14.95 22.37
N THR A 103 12.10 -15.12 23.20
CA THR A 103 11.41 -14.01 23.87
C THR A 103 11.98 -13.71 25.26
N GLN A 104 12.19 -14.75 26.06
CA GLN A 104 12.55 -14.62 27.49
C GLN A 104 13.99 -15.08 27.78
N GLY A 105 14.65 -15.72 26.81
CA GLY A 105 15.96 -16.31 27.04
C GLY A 105 17.07 -15.28 27.22
N ASN A 106 18.14 -15.69 27.90
CA ASN A 106 19.41 -14.97 27.92
C ASN A 106 20.07 -14.97 26.52
N VAL A 107 21.25 -14.34 26.37
CA VAL A 107 21.91 -14.23 25.05
C VAL A 107 22.20 -15.61 24.43
N GLU A 108 22.64 -16.58 25.23
CA GLU A 108 22.98 -17.92 24.74
C GLU A 108 21.72 -18.74 24.43
N GLU A 109 20.67 -18.61 25.25
CA GLU A 109 19.37 -19.26 24.99
C GLU A 109 18.71 -18.71 23.71
N ARG A 110 18.82 -17.40 23.45
CA ARG A 110 18.33 -16.82 22.18
C ARG A 110 19.11 -17.34 20.98
N LEU A 111 20.43 -17.49 21.09
CA LEU A 111 21.25 -18.08 20.02
C LEU A 111 20.92 -19.57 19.81
N ALA A 112 20.72 -20.32 20.89
CA ALA A 112 20.31 -21.72 20.82
C ALA A 112 18.94 -21.86 20.13
N GLY A 113 17.96 -21.03 20.49
CA GLY A 113 16.65 -21.01 19.84
C GLY A 113 16.71 -20.66 18.35
N ILE A 114 17.57 -19.72 17.95
CA ILE A 114 17.79 -19.41 16.52
C ILE A 114 18.40 -20.62 15.79
N SER A 115 19.37 -21.30 16.41
CA SER A 115 19.98 -22.50 15.84
C SER A 115 18.97 -23.65 15.73
N GLU A 116 18.13 -23.85 16.74
CA GLU A 116 17.09 -24.87 16.76
C GLU A 116 16.03 -24.62 15.69
N LEU A 117 15.64 -23.35 15.48
CA LEU A 117 14.75 -22.96 14.39
C LEU A 117 15.30 -23.35 13.01
N SER A 118 16.61 -23.20 12.80
CA SER A 118 17.24 -23.60 11.54
C SER A 118 17.21 -25.12 11.30
N LEU A 119 17.19 -25.91 12.38
CA LEU A 119 17.12 -27.37 12.32
C LEU A 119 15.68 -27.88 12.16
N ALA A 120 14.72 -27.21 12.79
CA ALA A 120 13.30 -27.59 12.71
C ALA A 120 12.76 -27.49 11.28
N GLY A 121 13.26 -26.53 10.48
CA GLY A 121 12.82 -26.33 9.10
C GLY A 121 11.42 -25.73 8.97
N GLU A 122 10.75 -25.47 10.09
CA GLU A 122 9.41 -24.91 10.21
C GLU A 122 9.45 -23.61 11.02
N SER A 123 8.47 -22.73 10.83
CA SER A 123 8.35 -21.47 11.55
C SER A 123 6.90 -21.01 11.62
N ASN A 124 6.63 -19.97 12.39
CA ASN A 124 5.32 -19.33 12.47
C ASN A 124 5.44 -17.80 12.44
N ALA A 125 4.30 -17.12 12.30
CA ALA A 125 4.26 -15.66 12.19
C ALA A 125 4.81 -14.94 13.44
N LYS A 126 4.69 -15.54 14.63
CA LYS A 126 5.19 -14.95 15.87
C LYS A 126 6.71 -15.01 15.94
N ILE A 127 7.29 -16.14 15.56
CA ILE A 127 8.74 -16.33 15.46
C ILE A 127 9.32 -15.35 14.45
N LEU A 128 8.70 -15.21 13.27
CA LEU A 128 9.12 -14.21 12.27
C LEU A 128 9.12 -12.79 12.83
N ASP A 129 8.03 -12.36 13.48
CA ASP A 129 7.93 -11.02 14.08
C ASP A 129 8.98 -10.82 15.19
N GLN A 130 9.30 -11.86 15.96
CA GLN A 130 10.32 -11.80 17.00
C GLN A 130 11.74 -11.74 16.43
N LEU A 131 12.05 -12.49 15.38
CA LEU A 131 13.32 -12.41 14.67
C LEU A 131 13.54 -11.01 14.07
N GLU A 132 12.52 -10.42 13.45
CA GLU A 132 12.58 -9.04 12.93
C GLU A 132 12.90 -8.03 14.05
N ARG A 133 12.24 -8.17 15.22
CA ARG A 133 12.51 -7.32 16.38
C ARG A 133 13.93 -7.51 16.91
N MET A 134 14.39 -8.75 17.01
CA MET A 134 15.72 -9.08 17.51
C MET A 134 16.80 -8.54 16.58
N ALA A 135 16.66 -8.70 15.25
CA ALA A 135 17.60 -8.20 14.27
C ALA A 135 17.82 -6.68 14.38
N ILE A 136 16.78 -5.91 14.73
CA ILE A 136 16.86 -4.45 14.88
C ILE A 136 17.33 -4.03 16.29
N LYS A 137 16.70 -4.57 17.34
CA LYS A 137 16.73 -3.99 18.69
C LYS A 137 17.50 -4.81 19.72
N ASP A 138 17.97 -6.02 19.41
CA ASP A 138 18.69 -6.82 20.39
C ASP A 138 19.99 -6.11 20.83
N ARG A 139 20.28 -6.24 22.12
CA ARG A 139 21.47 -5.65 22.76
C ARG A 139 22.75 -6.35 22.29
N SER A 140 22.67 -7.65 22.00
CA SER A 140 23.79 -8.48 21.56
C SER A 140 23.95 -8.41 20.04
N LYS A 141 25.11 -7.94 19.58
CA LYS A 141 25.44 -7.93 18.14
C LYS A 141 25.41 -9.34 17.54
N ARG A 142 25.81 -10.37 18.30
CA ARG A 142 25.77 -11.78 17.85
C ARG A 142 24.35 -12.22 17.54
N VAL A 143 23.42 -11.95 18.46
CA VAL A 143 22.01 -12.28 18.30
C VAL A 143 21.40 -11.54 17.12
N ARG A 144 21.74 -10.25 16.90
CA ARG A 144 21.25 -9.51 15.74
C ARG A 144 21.66 -10.12 14.40
N VAL A 145 22.92 -10.56 14.30
CA VAL A 145 23.44 -11.18 13.07
C VAL A 145 22.77 -12.53 12.83
N SER A 146 22.71 -13.39 13.84
CA SER A 146 22.06 -14.70 13.72
C SER A 146 20.56 -14.59 13.46
N ALA A 147 19.87 -13.60 14.05
CA ALA A 147 18.46 -13.36 13.77
C ALA A 147 18.25 -12.89 12.32
N LEU A 148 19.15 -12.05 11.79
CA LEU A 148 19.10 -11.61 10.40
C LEU A 148 19.31 -12.77 9.43
N GLU A 149 20.27 -13.66 9.71
CA GLU A 149 20.50 -14.88 8.91
C GLU A 149 19.29 -15.82 8.95
N ALA A 150 18.63 -15.94 10.12
CA ALA A 150 17.45 -16.78 10.26
C ALA A 150 16.22 -16.26 9.50
N LEU A 151 16.13 -14.95 9.20
CA LEU A 151 15.05 -14.40 8.37
C LEU A 151 15.05 -14.94 6.94
N ASP A 152 16.20 -15.40 6.44
CA ASP A 152 16.35 -15.98 5.10
C ASP A 152 15.96 -17.46 5.03
N LEU A 153 15.59 -18.09 6.15
CA LEU A 153 15.15 -19.49 6.14
C LEU A 153 13.90 -19.66 5.25
N PRO A 154 13.81 -20.74 4.44
CA PRO A 154 12.69 -20.95 3.52
C PRO A 154 11.31 -20.84 4.18
N ALA A 155 11.14 -21.41 5.37
CA ALA A 155 9.89 -21.33 6.14
C ALA A 155 9.48 -19.88 6.45
N ASN A 156 10.45 -19.03 6.85
CA ASN A 156 10.19 -17.62 7.14
C ASN A 156 9.82 -16.83 5.87
N VAL A 157 10.49 -17.13 4.75
CA VAL A 157 10.19 -16.52 3.45
C VAL A 157 8.77 -16.88 2.98
N GLU A 158 8.35 -18.14 3.12
CA GLU A 158 7.00 -18.59 2.74
C GLU A 158 5.91 -17.90 3.57
N ILE A 159 6.10 -17.81 4.89
CA ILE A 159 5.19 -17.10 5.80
C ILE A 159 5.10 -15.62 5.41
N PHE A 160 6.23 -14.98 5.09
CA PHE A 160 6.23 -13.59 4.65
C PHE A 160 5.52 -13.38 3.30
N LYS A 161 5.73 -14.28 2.33
CA LYS A 161 5.02 -14.28 1.03
C LYS A 161 3.51 -14.39 1.24
N ALA A 162 3.07 -15.30 2.10
CA ALA A 162 1.67 -15.50 2.42
C ALA A 162 1.02 -14.26 3.08
N ARG A 163 1.74 -13.60 4.00
CA ARG A 163 1.22 -12.45 4.76
C ARG A 163 1.22 -11.15 3.97
N SER A 164 2.28 -10.85 3.22
CA SER A 164 2.49 -9.52 2.62
C SER A 164 1.56 -9.26 1.43
N LYS A 165 1.18 -10.28 0.66
CA LYS A 165 0.42 -10.15 -0.61
C LYS A 165 1.06 -9.17 -1.61
N ILE A 166 2.36 -8.88 -1.47
CA ILE A 166 3.10 -7.96 -2.35
C ILE A 166 3.57 -8.74 -3.58
N THR A 167 3.48 -8.13 -4.78
CA THR A 167 3.97 -8.74 -6.02
C THR A 167 5.50 -8.66 -6.12
N VAL A 168 6.12 -9.50 -6.96
CA VAL A 168 7.57 -9.45 -7.24
C VAL A 168 8.00 -8.05 -7.72
N PHE A 169 7.22 -7.44 -8.63
CA PHE A 169 7.50 -6.11 -9.16
C PHE A 169 7.45 -5.02 -8.08
N THR A 170 6.48 -5.07 -7.17
CA THR A 170 6.44 -4.10 -6.06
C THR A 170 7.61 -4.31 -5.09
N ARG A 171 8.03 -5.56 -4.85
CA ARG A 171 9.22 -5.84 -4.02
C ARG A 171 10.50 -5.28 -4.63
N SER A 172 10.70 -5.36 -5.95
CA SER A 172 11.90 -4.80 -6.58
C SER A 172 11.98 -3.28 -6.45
N ILE A 173 10.85 -2.59 -6.57
CA ILE A 173 10.75 -1.14 -6.31
C ILE A 173 11.12 -0.84 -4.86
N LEU A 174 10.60 -1.62 -3.89
CA LEU A 174 10.93 -1.42 -2.47
C LEU A 174 12.43 -1.61 -2.20
N VAL A 175 13.07 -2.64 -2.78
CA VAL A 175 14.51 -2.85 -2.63
C VAL A 175 15.32 -1.69 -3.21
N GLN A 176 14.94 -1.17 -4.38
CA GLN A 176 15.58 0.01 -4.97
C GLN A 176 15.45 1.25 -4.08
N GLU A 177 14.25 1.48 -3.53
CA GLU A 177 13.97 2.62 -2.66
C GLU A 177 14.71 2.49 -1.31
N ILE A 178 14.79 1.28 -0.73
CA ILE A 178 15.59 1.01 0.48
C ILE A 178 17.07 1.35 0.23
N ASN A 179 17.60 0.96 -0.93
CA ASN A 179 18.98 1.28 -1.31
C ASN A 179 19.19 2.78 -1.53
N LEU A 180 18.20 3.48 -2.09
CA LEU A 180 18.21 4.94 -2.19
C LEU A 180 18.25 5.58 -0.80
N TRP A 181 17.35 5.19 0.11
CA TRP A 181 17.30 5.71 1.48
C TRP A 181 18.55 5.41 2.31
N LYS A 182 19.18 4.26 2.07
CA LYS A 182 20.48 3.91 2.62
C LYS A 182 21.57 4.87 2.14
N ASN A 183 21.65 5.11 0.82
CA ASN A 183 22.63 6.02 0.23
C ASN A 183 22.42 7.48 0.63
N GLU A 184 21.18 7.89 0.88
CA GLU A 184 20.83 9.22 1.38
C GLU A 184 21.06 9.39 2.88
N GLY A 185 21.43 8.31 3.59
CA GLY A 185 21.63 8.30 5.03
C GLY A 185 20.34 8.46 5.85
N ILE A 186 19.19 8.19 5.24
CA ILE A 186 17.87 8.17 5.91
C ILE A 186 17.75 6.91 6.76
N LEU A 187 18.19 5.77 6.21
CA LEU A 187 18.22 4.49 6.91
C LEU A 187 19.62 4.18 7.44
N ASP A 188 19.68 3.66 8.67
CA ASP A 188 20.91 3.06 9.18
C ASP A 188 21.24 1.76 8.44
N GLU A 189 22.54 1.46 8.27
CA GLU A 189 23.03 0.29 7.53
C GLU A 189 22.42 -1.01 8.03
N SER A 190 22.24 -1.15 9.36
CA SER A 190 21.66 -2.36 9.95
C SER A 190 20.18 -2.52 9.59
N THR A 191 19.42 -1.42 9.59
CA THR A 191 18.00 -1.42 9.26
C THR A 191 17.77 -1.64 7.77
N ALA A 192 18.59 -0.99 6.94
CA ALA A 192 18.56 -1.17 5.49
C ALA A 192 18.77 -2.65 5.11
N LYS A 193 19.77 -3.33 5.70
CA LYS A 193 20.02 -4.75 5.43
C LYS A 193 18.85 -5.67 5.81
N ILE A 194 18.18 -5.40 6.92
CA ILE A 194 17.03 -6.21 7.36
C ILE A 194 15.87 -6.03 6.38
N LEU A 195 15.59 -4.78 5.99
CA LEU A 195 14.54 -4.49 5.02
C LEU A 195 14.89 -5.06 3.64
N GLU A 196 16.14 -4.96 3.23
CA GLU A 196 16.62 -5.55 1.98
C GLU A 196 16.37 -7.06 1.97
N LYS A 197 16.87 -7.81 2.97
CA LYS A 197 16.63 -9.25 3.08
C LYS A 197 15.14 -9.63 3.06
N ARG A 198 14.31 -8.83 3.73
CA ARG A 198 12.85 -9.01 3.75
C ARG A 198 12.21 -8.94 2.37
N TYR A 199 12.77 -8.18 1.42
CA TYR A 199 12.18 -8.00 0.10
C TYR A 199 13.02 -8.60 -1.04
N SER A 200 14.28 -8.98 -0.79
CA SER A 200 15.25 -9.39 -1.81
C SER A 200 15.37 -10.90 -2.02
N PHE A 201 14.64 -11.72 -1.26
CA PHE A 201 14.76 -13.19 -1.30
C PHE A 201 14.52 -13.85 -2.67
N ASP A 202 13.87 -13.17 -3.64
CA ASP A 202 13.70 -13.68 -5.01
C ASP A 202 14.78 -13.15 -6.00
N PHE A 203 15.60 -12.16 -5.61
CA PHE A 203 16.51 -11.43 -6.48
C PHE A 203 18.00 -11.80 -6.30
N GLU A 204 18.34 -12.59 -5.28
CA GLU A 204 19.75 -12.92 -4.96
C GLU A 204 20.48 -13.75 -6.04
N LYS A 205 19.78 -14.22 -7.07
CA LYS A 205 20.40 -15.01 -8.15
C LYS A 205 21.17 -14.19 -9.19
N ASP A 206 21.02 -12.87 -9.23
CA ASP A 206 21.63 -12.03 -10.28
C ASP A 206 22.74 -11.08 -9.79
N ALA A 207 22.96 -10.99 -8.46
CA ALA A 207 23.92 -10.04 -7.87
C ALA A 207 25.41 -10.33 -8.17
N GLU A 208 25.74 -11.53 -8.66
CA GLU A 208 27.10 -11.84 -9.15
C GLU A 208 27.35 -11.42 -10.61
N SER A 209 26.31 -10.98 -11.35
CA SER A 209 26.43 -10.65 -12.79
C SER A 209 26.65 -9.14 -13.07
N GLU A 210 26.36 -8.25 -12.11
CA GLU A 210 26.35 -6.79 -12.34
C GLU A 210 27.70 -6.08 -12.17
N LEU A 211 28.83 -6.79 -12.02
CA LEU A 211 30.17 -6.18 -12.07
C LEU A 211 30.64 -5.80 -13.49
N LYS A 212 29.80 -5.86 -14.53
CA LYS A 212 30.20 -5.58 -15.92
C LYS A 212 29.69 -4.29 -16.57
N TYR A 213 28.91 -3.44 -15.88
CA TYR A 213 28.45 -2.18 -16.47
C TYR A 213 28.72 -0.96 -15.57
N ALA A 214 29.98 -0.76 -15.22
CA ALA A 214 30.47 0.55 -14.80
C ALA A 214 31.64 0.96 -15.70
N SER A 215 31.38 1.81 -16.70
CA SER A 215 32.25 2.94 -17.10
C SER A 215 31.86 3.47 -18.47
N VAL A 216 30.90 4.41 -18.50
CA VAL A 216 30.97 5.51 -19.47
C VAL A 216 30.55 6.79 -18.73
N SER A 217 31.55 7.53 -18.23
CA SER A 217 31.40 8.92 -17.86
C SER A 217 32.45 9.74 -18.63
N PRO A 218 32.13 10.97 -19.08
CA PRO A 218 32.86 11.66 -20.13
C PRO A 218 34.14 12.34 -19.63
N LYS A 219 35.11 12.33 -20.55
CA LYS A 219 36.49 12.80 -20.46
C LYS A 219 36.58 14.33 -20.31
N LYS A 220 37.28 14.82 -19.27
CA LYS A 220 37.93 16.16 -19.22
C LYS A 220 39.37 16.03 -18.71
N PRO A 221 40.29 16.96 -19.04
CA PRO A 221 41.63 16.61 -19.47
C PRO A 221 42.69 16.68 -18.37
N SER A 222 43.76 15.97 -18.66
CA SER A 222 45.01 15.75 -17.93
C SER A 222 45.79 17.00 -17.51
N VAL A 223 46.28 16.99 -16.27
CA VAL A 223 47.51 17.67 -15.82
C VAL A 223 48.29 16.66 -14.93
N PRO A 224 49.64 16.59 -15.00
CA PRO A 224 50.43 15.40 -14.67
C PRO A 224 50.91 15.34 -13.19
N PRO A 225 51.54 14.22 -12.76
CA PRO A 225 51.38 13.66 -11.41
C PRO A 225 52.46 14.12 -10.43
N LYS A 226 52.09 14.19 -9.14
CA LYS A 226 53.05 14.21 -8.03
C LYS A 226 52.65 13.17 -6.98
N LYS A 227 53.52 12.16 -6.84
CA LYS A 227 53.67 11.26 -5.68
C LYS A 227 53.60 12.10 -4.38
N THR A 228 53.04 11.65 -3.25
CA THR A 228 53.36 10.43 -2.50
C THR A 228 52.34 10.26 -1.36
N ALA A 229 52.09 9.01 -0.98
CA ALA A 229 51.34 8.48 0.16
C ALA A 229 51.15 9.37 1.41
N LYS A 230 49.90 9.41 1.90
CA LYS A 230 49.54 9.29 3.32
C LYS A 230 48.14 8.71 3.47
N ALA A 231 48.00 7.80 4.43
CA ALA A 231 46.79 7.05 4.74
C ALA A 231 45.59 7.98 4.98
N VAL A 232 44.49 7.71 4.31
CA VAL A 232 43.21 8.43 4.46
C VAL A 232 42.45 7.76 5.60
N GLU A 233 42.41 8.44 6.74
CA GLU A 233 41.38 8.25 7.77
C GLU A 233 39.98 8.28 7.13
N PRO A 234 39.02 7.48 7.61
CA PRO A 234 37.68 7.45 7.05
C PRO A 234 37.06 8.84 7.15
N LEU A 235 36.69 9.39 5.98
CA LEU A 235 36.00 10.67 5.81
C LEU A 235 34.89 10.81 6.86
N SER A 236 35.04 11.82 7.70
CA SER A 236 33.98 12.34 8.54
C SER A 236 32.70 12.52 7.72
N LYS A 237 31.61 11.87 8.16
CA LYS A 237 30.25 12.11 7.69
C LYS A 237 30.02 13.63 7.62
N GLU A 238 29.99 14.16 6.41
CA GLU A 238 29.71 15.57 6.17
C GLU A 238 28.25 15.79 6.60
N LYS A 239 28.07 16.39 7.77
CA LYS A 239 26.74 16.68 8.33
C LYS A 239 26.02 17.54 7.31
N ARG A 240 24.99 16.97 6.66
CA ARG A 240 24.12 17.66 5.71
C ARG A 240 23.73 19.00 6.34
N SER A 241 24.25 20.08 5.77
CA SER A 241 24.07 21.42 6.32
C SER A 241 22.56 21.70 6.39
N TRP A 242 22.08 22.29 7.49
CA TRP A 242 20.69 22.72 7.62
C TRP A 242 20.24 23.58 6.44
N ALA A 243 21.16 24.33 5.82
CA ALA A 243 20.90 25.04 4.58
C ALA A 243 20.47 24.08 3.45
N GLN A 244 21.16 22.95 3.28
CA GLN A 244 20.83 21.96 2.25
C GLN A 244 19.51 21.21 2.54
N ALA A 245 19.11 21.09 3.81
CA ALA A 245 17.78 20.60 4.17
C ALA A 245 16.67 21.63 3.89
N LEU A 246 16.92 22.92 4.18
CA LEU A 246 16.00 24.05 3.93
C LEU A 246 15.92 24.49 2.47
N PHE A 247 16.88 24.06 1.64
CA PHE A 247 16.85 24.23 0.18
C PHE A 247 16.52 22.93 -0.55
N SER A 248 16.09 21.89 0.18
CA SER A 248 15.60 20.68 -0.45
C SER A 248 14.31 20.97 -1.22
N GLU A 249 14.09 20.28 -2.33
CA GLU A 249 12.91 20.48 -3.18
C GLU A 249 11.60 20.34 -2.37
N SER A 250 11.53 19.42 -1.40
CA SER A 250 10.36 19.25 -0.56
C SER A 250 10.12 20.47 0.35
N SER A 251 11.18 21.03 0.95
CA SER A 251 11.07 22.22 1.81
C SER A 251 10.61 23.45 1.03
N ILE A 252 11.07 23.61 -0.22
CA ILE A 252 10.62 24.69 -1.12
C ILE A 252 9.14 24.54 -1.44
N LYS A 253 8.68 23.31 -1.73
CA LYS A 253 7.25 23.02 -1.97
C LYS A 253 6.41 23.34 -0.74
N ILE A 254 6.84 22.88 0.44
CA ILE A 254 6.13 23.11 1.71
C ILE A 254 6.03 24.61 2.01
N ALA A 255 7.14 25.35 1.90
CA ALA A 255 7.16 26.80 2.13
C ALA A 255 6.25 27.55 1.15
N LEU A 256 6.21 27.11 -0.12
CA LEU A 256 5.35 27.71 -1.15
C LEU A 256 3.86 27.51 -0.83
N TYR A 257 3.43 26.28 -0.49
CA TYR A 257 2.04 25.99 -0.13
C TYR A 257 1.64 26.66 1.19
N LEU A 258 2.56 26.71 2.16
CA LEU A 258 2.33 27.38 3.43
C LEU A 258 2.19 28.90 3.24
N GLY A 259 3.02 29.50 2.40
CA GLY A 259 2.91 30.91 2.01
C GLY A 259 1.57 31.21 1.31
N ALA A 260 1.15 30.34 0.39
CA ALA A 260 -0.15 30.44 -0.28
C ALA A 260 -1.32 30.42 0.73
N PHE A 261 -1.25 29.54 1.73
CA PHE A 261 -2.25 29.47 2.79
C PHE A 261 -2.32 30.77 3.61
N PHE A 262 -1.18 31.31 4.03
CA PHE A 262 -1.14 32.56 4.80
C PHE A 262 -1.68 33.76 4.03
N VAL A 263 -1.42 33.84 2.73
CA VAL A 263 -1.98 34.87 1.85
C VAL A 263 -3.50 34.79 1.80
N ILE A 264 -4.06 33.58 1.64
CA ILE A 264 -5.51 33.37 1.62
C ILE A 264 -6.13 33.75 2.96
N ALA A 265 -5.52 33.32 4.06
CA ALA A 265 -5.97 33.63 5.42
C ALA A 265 -5.96 35.15 5.68
N ALA A 266 -4.88 35.84 5.31
CA ALA A 266 -4.76 37.29 5.46
C ALA A 266 -5.83 38.02 4.64
N ALA A 267 -6.05 37.63 3.37
CA ALA A 267 -7.08 38.21 2.52
C ALA A 267 -8.48 38.03 3.13
N MET A 268 -8.78 36.86 3.70
CA MET A 268 -10.05 36.60 4.40
C MET A 268 -10.23 37.48 5.64
N ILE A 269 -9.17 37.66 6.44
CA ILE A 269 -9.19 38.52 7.63
C ILE A 269 -9.41 39.98 7.23
N PHE A 270 -8.65 40.51 6.26
CA PHE A 270 -8.83 41.88 5.78
C PHE A 270 -10.23 42.11 5.19
N ALA A 271 -10.74 41.14 4.44
CA ALA A 271 -12.10 41.15 3.90
C ALA A 271 -13.18 41.20 4.99
N ALA A 272 -12.93 40.60 6.16
CA ALA A 272 -13.87 40.61 7.28
C ALA A 272 -13.86 41.92 8.08
N ILE A 273 -12.71 42.58 8.19
CA ILE A 273 -12.54 43.77 9.04
C ILE A 273 -13.14 45.03 8.39
N ILE A 274 -12.98 45.22 7.07
CA ILE A 274 -13.39 46.47 6.40
C ILE A 274 -14.42 46.15 5.30
N LYS A 275 -15.71 46.24 5.64
CA LYS A 275 -16.82 45.90 4.74
C LYS A 275 -16.78 46.66 3.41
N GLU A 276 -16.46 47.95 3.42
CA GLU A 276 -16.47 48.80 2.22
C GLU A 276 -15.28 48.55 1.30
N LEU A 277 -14.12 48.17 1.84
CA LEU A 277 -12.92 47.85 1.05
C LEU A 277 -12.83 46.38 0.65
N ARG A 278 -13.77 45.54 1.10
CA ARG A 278 -13.76 44.09 0.87
C ARG A 278 -13.66 43.75 -0.61
N LEU A 279 -14.49 44.38 -1.45
CA LEU A 279 -14.57 44.07 -2.87
C LEU A 279 -13.35 44.60 -3.67
N PRO A 280 -12.90 45.86 -3.50
CA PRO A 280 -11.68 46.36 -4.15
C PRO A 280 -10.42 45.55 -3.80
N ILE A 281 -10.22 45.20 -2.52
CA ILE A 281 -9.03 44.47 -2.07
C ILE A 281 -9.03 43.04 -2.62
N LEU A 282 -10.16 42.34 -2.54
CA LEU A 282 -10.27 40.97 -3.06
C LEU A 282 -10.07 40.96 -4.58
N PHE A 283 -10.69 41.90 -5.30
CA PHE A 283 -10.56 41.97 -6.75
C PHE A 283 -9.13 42.30 -7.19
N LEU A 284 -8.48 43.29 -6.55
CA LEU A 284 -7.08 43.62 -6.81
C LEU A 284 -6.16 42.43 -6.54
N SER A 285 -6.37 41.73 -5.42
CA SER A 285 -5.58 40.54 -5.05
C SER A 285 -5.76 39.44 -6.09
N THR A 286 -7.00 39.16 -6.52
CA THR A 286 -7.30 38.20 -7.59
C THR A 286 -6.60 38.57 -8.89
N LEU A 287 -6.62 39.84 -9.31
CA LEU A 287 -5.91 40.29 -10.50
C LEU A 287 -4.39 40.14 -10.37
N VAL A 288 -3.83 40.47 -9.21
CA VAL A 288 -2.39 40.32 -8.96
C VAL A 288 -1.98 38.84 -9.01
N PHE A 289 -2.70 37.94 -8.34
CA PHE A 289 -2.39 36.51 -8.36
C PHE A 289 -2.59 35.89 -9.75
N GLY A 290 -3.72 36.20 -10.40
CA GLY A 290 -4.00 35.73 -11.76
C GLY A 290 -2.95 36.24 -12.75
N GLY A 291 -2.70 37.55 -12.78
CA GLY A 291 -1.73 38.17 -13.67
C GLY A 291 -0.30 37.69 -13.43
N THR A 292 0.12 37.60 -12.17
CA THR A 292 1.46 37.10 -11.82
C THR A 292 1.61 35.64 -12.20
N SER A 293 0.59 34.81 -11.97
CA SER A 293 0.62 33.39 -12.38
C SER A 293 0.90 33.26 -13.88
N LEU A 294 0.24 34.07 -14.72
CA LEU A 294 0.44 34.07 -16.17
C LEU A 294 1.83 34.60 -16.55
N ALA A 295 2.30 35.67 -15.89
CA ALA A 295 3.58 36.31 -16.20
C ALA A 295 4.79 35.42 -15.89
N ILE A 296 4.79 34.71 -14.75
CA ILE A 296 5.95 33.91 -14.31
C ILE A 296 5.95 32.48 -14.86
N LYS A 297 4.87 32.02 -15.50
CA LYS A 297 4.73 30.65 -16.01
C LYS A 297 5.94 30.17 -16.82
N LYS A 298 6.47 31.02 -17.70
CA LYS A 298 7.58 30.63 -18.59
C LYS A 298 8.87 30.32 -17.83
N ARG A 299 9.10 30.98 -16.68
CA ARG A 299 10.31 30.88 -15.86
C ARG A 299 10.16 29.90 -14.71
N LEU A 300 9.00 29.88 -14.06
CA LEU A 300 8.74 29.17 -12.81
C LEU A 300 7.36 28.48 -12.88
N PRO A 301 7.25 27.31 -13.55
CA PRO A 301 5.97 26.65 -13.80
C PRO A 301 5.28 26.21 -12.52
N GLN A 302 6.03 25.71 -11.54
CA GLN A 302 5.47 25.24 -10.27
C GLN A 302 4.96 26.39 -9.37
N PRO A 303 5.73 27.48 -9.13
CA PRO A 303 5.20 28.67 -8.46
C PRO A 303 4.02 29.32 -9.19
N SER A 304 4.06 29.38 -10.52
CA SER A 304 2.95 29.88 -11.34
C SER A 304 1.65 29.10 -11.08
N PHE A 305 1.73 27.78 -11.04
CA PHE A 305 0.56 26.94 -10.74
C PHE A 305 0.02 27.16 -9.34
N ALA A 306 0.88 27.32 -8.33
CA ALA A 306 0.44 27.64 -6.96
C ALA A 306 -0.29 28.99 -6.89
N LEU A 307 0.23 30.04 -7.54
CA LEU A 307 -0.45 31.35 -7.61
C LEU A 307 -1.79 31.25 -8.35
N PHE A 308 -1.88 30.39 -9.37
CA PHE A 308 -3.12 30.13 -10.08
C PHE A 308 -4.17 29.46 -9.17
N ILE A 309 -3.77 28.53 -8.30
CA ILE A 309 -4.68 27.92 -7.31
C ILE A 309 -5.23 29.00 -6.36
N ILE A 310 -4.37 29.89 -5.84
CA ILE A 310 -4.80 31.00 -4.97
C ILE A 310 -5.82 31.89 -5.70
N PHE A 311 -5.51 32.28 -6.94
CA PHE A 311 -6.43 33.01 -7.80
C PHE A 311 -7.78 32.31 -7.96
N SER A 312 -7.77 30.99 -8.19
CA SER A 312 -8.98 30.18 -8.36
C SER A 312 -9.84 30.13 -7.08
N VAL A 313 -9.20 30.02 -5.91
CA VAL A 313 -9.92 30.07 -4.62
C VAL A 313 -10.55 31.43 -4.36
N PHE A 314 -9.93 32.52 -4.82
CA PHE A 314 -10.49 33.86 -4.64
C PHE A 314 -11.69 34.16 -5.55
N LEU A 315 -11.83 33.51 -6.70
CA LEU A 315 -12.97 33.75 -7.60
C LEU A 315 -14.33 33.54 -6.91
N PRO A 316 -14.66 32.38 -6.32
CA PRO A 316 -15.96 32.18 -5.67
C PRO A 316 -16.17 33.13 -4.49
N ILE A 317 -15.10 33.52 -3.78
CA ILE A 317 -15.17 34.50 -2.68
C ILE A 317 -15.56 35.88 -3.22
N ASN A 318 -14.93 36.35 -4.30
CA ASN A 318 -15.31 37.61 -4.95
C ASN A 318 -16.75 37.60 -5.41
N PHE A 319 -17.19 36.50 -6.04
CA PHE A 319 -18.57 36.37 -6.49
C PHE A 319 -19.58 36.30 -5.34
N ALA A 320 -19.22 35.71 -4.19
CA ALA A 320 -20.08 35.78 -3.00
C ALA A 320 -20.25 37.23 -2.53
N VAL A 321 -19.17 38.00 -2.43
CA VAL A 321 -19.22 39.41 -2.01
C VAL A 321 -19.99 40.27 -3.01
N LEU A 322 -19.82 40.00 -4.31
CA LEU A 322 -20.54 40.70 -5.36
C LEU A 322 -22.05 40.41 -5.31
N LEU A 323 -22.43 39.16 -5.02
CA LEU A 323 -23.84 38.78 -4.82
C LEU A 323 -24.47 39.58 -3.67
N ASP A 324 -23.77 39.67 -2.54
CA ASP A 324 -24.23 40.45 -1.37
C ASP A 324 -24.38 41.93 -1.72
N THR A 325 -23.42 42.48 -2.48
CA THR A 325 -23.44 43.90 -2.90
C THR A 325 -24.59 44.19 -3.87
N LEU A 326 -24.91 43.24 -4.75
CA LEU A 326 -26.03 43.34 -5.69
C LEU A 326 -27.39 43.01 -5.05
N ASN A 327 -27.38 42.47 -3.82
CA ASN A 327 -28.55 42.12 -3.03
C ASN A 327 -29.56 41.22 -3.79
N LEU A 328 -29.05 40.26 -4.57
CA LEU A 328 -29.87 39.37 -5.39
C LEU A 328 -30.54 38.27 -4.55
N HIS A 329 -31.83 38.04 -4.79
CA HIS A 329 -32.62 37.04 -4.07
C HIS A 329 -33.36 36.09 -5.03
N GLY A 330 -33.73 34.91 -4.52
CA GLY A 330 -34.58 33.94 -5.21
C GLY A 330 -33.95 33.40 -6.50
N ARG A 331 -34.73 33.40 -7.59
CA ARG A 331 -34.30 32.84 -8.89
C ARG A 331 -33.06 33.54 -9.46
N ALA A 332 -32.88 34.83 -9.19
CA ALA A 332 -31.71 35.58 -9.64
C ALA A 332 -30.41 35.02 -9.03
N THR A 333 -30.46 34.62 -7.76
CA THR A 333 -29.34 33.99 -7.05
C THR A 333 -28.94 32.66 -7.68
N SER A 334 -29.91 31.83 -8.08
CA SER A 334 -29.64 30.55 -8.75
C SER A 334 -28.97 30.74 -10.11
N VAL A 335 -29.49 31.65 -10.93
CA VAL A 335 -28.92 31.98 -12.26
C VAL A 335 -27.52 32.56 -12.11
N TYR A 336 -27.31 33.41 -11.10
CA TYR A 336 -26.01 33.96 -10.77
C TYR A 336 -24.98 32.86 -10.46
N TRP A 337 -25.28 31.97 -9.50
CA TRP A 337 -24.36 30.90 -9.13
C TRP A 337 -24.10 29.91 -10.27
N MET A 338 -25.12 29.58 -11.07
CA MET A 338 -24.94 28.78 -12.28
C MET A 338 -23.92 29.41 -13.25
N SER A 339 -24.01 30.73 -13.45
CA SER A 339 -23.08 31.47 -14.30
C SER A 339 -21.66 31.50 -13.73
N VAL A 340 -21.54 31.67 -12.41
CA VAL A 340 -20.25 31.65 -11.69
C VAL A 340 -19.59 30.27 -11.78
N PHE A 341 -20.34 29.18 -11.61
CA PHE A 341 -19.81 27.81 -11.75
C PHE A 341 -19.40 27.51 -13.18
N ALA A 342 -20.16 27.95 -14.17
CA ALA A 342 -19.80 27.82 -15.58
C ALA A 342 -18.48 28.56 -15.88
N LEU A 343 -18.33 29.80 -15.42
CA LEU A 343 -17.10 30.58 -15.56
C LEU A 343 -15.92 29.90 -14.88
N THR A 344 -16.10 29.43 -13.64
CA THR A 344 -15.02 28.76 -12.88
C THR A 344 -14.59 27.45 -13.56
N THR A 345 -15.55 26.71 -14.13
CA THR A 345 -15.27 25.52 -14.94
C THR A 345 -14.43 25.87 -16.17
N LEU A 346 -14.81 26.92 -16.91
CA LEU A 346 -14.04 27.39 -18.08
C LEU A 346 -12.62 27.79 -17.69
N VAL A 347 -12.45 28.48 -16.55
CA VAL A 347 -11.13 28.85 -16.01
C VAL A 347 -10.30 27.61 -15.69
N TRP A 348 -10.88 26.56 -15.12
CA TRP A 348 -10.17 25.30 -14.83
C TRP A 348 -9.84 24.49 -16.09
N VAL A 349 -10.74 24.41 -17.06
CA VAL A 349 -10.45 23.78 -18.36
C VAL A 349 -9.30 24.50 -19.06
N PHE A 350 -9.34 25.84 -19.06
CA PHE A 350 -8.22 26.65 -19.54
C PHE A 350 -6.94 26.35 -18.77
N ALA A 351 -6.98 26.26 -17.44
CA ALA A 351 -5.82 25.95 -16.61
C ALA A 351 -5.21 24.60 -16.95
N ILE A 352 -6.03 23.55 -17.07
CA ILE A 352 -5.58 22.20 -17.42
C ILE A 352 -4.84 22.26 -18.75
N TYR A 353 -5.44 22.84 -19.79
CA TYR A 353 -4.81 23.00 -21.10
C TYR A 353 -3.53 23.85 -21.03
N PHE A 354 -3.58 24.94 -20.27
CA PHE A 354 -2.48 25.91 -20.20
C PHE A 354 -1.27 25.33 -19.44
N PHE A 355 -1.49 24.57 -18.36
CA PHE A 355 -0.42 24.01 -17.53
C PHE A 355 0.00 22.60 -17.95
N SER A 356 -0.81 21.83 -18.69
CA SER A 356 -0.42 20.51 -19.21
C SER A 356 0.65 20.58 -20.31
N SER A 357 0.73 21.68 -21.06
CA SER A 357 1.65 21.83 -22.20
C SER A 357 3.17 21.81 -21.86
N ARG A 358 3.57 21.57 -20.60
CA ARG A 358 4.99 21.63 -20.17
C ARG A 358 5.42 20.59 -19.14
N PHE A 359 4.51 19.75 -18.65
CA PHE A 359 4.84 18.50 -17.97
C PHE A 359 4.75 17.39 -18.99
#